data_AF-A0A4Y8ADL8-F1
#
_entry.id   AF-A0A4Y8ADL8-F1
#
_cell.length_a   1.000
_cell.length_b   1.000
_cell.length_c   1.000
_cell.angle_alpha   90.00
_cell.angle_beta   90.00
_cell.angle_gamma   90.00
#
_symmetry.space_group_name_H-M   'P 1'
#
loop_
_entity.id
_entity.type
_entity.pdbx_description
1 polymer ?
#
loop_
_entity_poly.entity_id
_entity_poly.type
_entity_poly.pdbx_seq_one_letter_code
_entity_poly.pdbx_strand_id
1 'polypeptide(L)'
;MKKDYLKDKAVKKKTASKAGWMIVVFVVIFAILIGKFALTNAGDVFSGLPDSDTAYGVAKQYIMPTVLSHNITFSDDEYKFAKKSDSVYVIKSSYITKESNGESEKTNFTITLKYNGGAGEKSSNWALVNLDQNN
;
A
#
# COMPACT_ATOMS: atom_id res chain seq x y z
N MET A 1 17.98 66.09 -2.75
CA MET A 1 17.99 65.00 -1.75
C MET A 1 16.61 64.58 -1.20
N LYS A 2 15.65 65.48 -0.92
CA LYS A 2 14.32 65.07 -0.38
C LYS A 2 13.40 64.26 -1.32
N LYS A 3 13.55 64.41 -2.64
CA LYS A 3 12.65 63.76 -3.63
C LYS A 3 12.94 62.25 -3.85
N ASP A 4 14.18 61.80 -3.68
CA ASP A 4 14.53 60.37 -3.80
C ASP A 4 14.04 59.55 -2.60
N TYR A 5 14.08 60.12 -1.40
CA TYR A 5 13.69 59.43 -0.18
C TYR A 5 12.20 59.04 -0.14
N LEU A 6 11.33 59.80 -0.83
CA LEU A 6 9.90 59.52 -0.94
C LEU A 6 9.59 58.43 -1.97
N LYS A 7 10.36 58.38 -3.08
CA LYS A 7 10.23 57.31 -4.08
C LYS A 7 10.66 55.96 -3.51
N ASP A 8 11.76 55.93 -2.75
CA ASP A 8 12.32 54.70 -2.21
C ASP A 8 11.41 54.05 -1.14
N LYS A 9 10.73 54.87 -0.32
CA LYS A 9 9.69 54.40 0.61
C LYS A 9 8.46 53.83 -0.09
N ALA A 10 8.01 54.45 -1.19
CA ALA A 10 6.85 53.98 -1.94
C ALA A 10 7.13 52.64 -2.64
N VAL A 11 8.33 52.47 -3.20
CA VAL A 11 8.77 51.21 -3.80
C VAL A 11 8.87 50.10 -2.76
N LYS A 12 9.50 50.36 -1.60
CA LYS A 12 9.59 49.38 -0.49
C LYS A 12 8.22 48.95 0.04
N LYS A 13 7.26 49.88 0.15
CA LYS A 13 5.87 49.57 0.56
C LYS A 13 5.14 48.70 -0.47
N LYS A 14 5.32 48.97 -1.77
CA LYS A 14 4.69 48.19 -2.85
C LYS A 14 5.27 46.78 -2.96
N THR A 15 6.59 46.62 -2.79
CA THR A 15 7.25 45.31 -2.77
C THR A 15 6.88 44.50 -1.52
N ALA A 16 6.83 45.14 -0.34
CA ALA A 16 6.40 44.47 0.90
C ALA A 16 4.94 43.99 0.83
N SER A 17 4.05 44.80 0.25
CA SER A 17 2.65 44.41 0.02
C SER A 17 2.52 43.24 -0.95
N LYS A 18 3.32 43.22 -2.02
CA LYS A 18 3.34 42.12 -2.99
C LYS A 18 3.90 40.82 -2.39
N ALA A 19 4.94 40.91 -1.57
CA ALA A 19 5.50 39.77 -0.84
C ALA A 19 4.50 39.20 0.17
N GLY A 20 3.80 40.06 0.92
CA GLY A 20 2.74 39.65 1.84
C GLY A 20 1.62 38.89 1.14
N TRP A 21 1.16 39.38 -0.02
CA TRP A 21 0.14 38.68 -0.81
C TRP A 21 0.64 37.30 -1.29
N MET A 22 1.89 37.22 -1.75
CA MET A 22 2.46 35.97 -2.24
C MET A 22 2.52 34.90 -1.14
N ILE A 23 2.87 35.28 0.09
CA ILE A 23 2.85 34.38 1.25
C ILE A 23 1.44 33.85 1.51
N VAL A 24 0.41 34.70 1.48
CA VAL A 24 -0.99 34.28 1.67
C VAL A 24 -1.40 33.27 0.59
N VAL A 25 -1.04 33.51 -0.67
CA VAL A 25 -1.32 32.57 -1.77
C VAL A 25 -0.63 31.22 -1.53
N PHE A 26 0.62 31.22 -1.10
CA PHE A 26 1.32 29.97 -0.78
C PHE A 26 0.67 29.21 0.38
N VAL A 27 0.21 29.91 1.42
CA VAL A 27 -0.51 29.29 2.54
C VAL A 27 -1.82 28.65 2.05
N VAL A 28 -2.57 29.32 1.18
CA VAL A 28 -3.80 28.78 0.61
C VAL A 28 -3.54 27.54 -0.25
N ILE A 29 -2.53 27.59 -1.13
CA ILE A 29 -2.14 26.44 -1.96
C ILE A 29 -1.71 25.28 -1.07
N PHE A 30 -0.89 25.54 -0.05
CA PHE A 30 -0.46 24.53 0.90
C PHE A 30 -1.64 23.89 1.63
N ALA A 31 -2.60 24.69 2.12
CA ALA A 31 -3.81 24.18 2.76
C ALA A 31 -4.65 23.30 1.82
N ILE A 32 -4.77 23.67 0.53
CA ILE A 32 -5.46 22.85 -0.47
C ILE A 32 -4.72 21.53 -0.70
N LEU A 33 -3.39 21.54 -0.76
CA LEU A 33 -2.58 20.33 -0.94
C LEU A 33 -2.72 19.39 0.25
N ILE A 34 -2.64 19.89 1.48
CA ILE A 34 -2.84 19.10 2.71
C ILE A 34 -4.27 18.56 2.77
N GLY A 35 -5.27 19.39 2.45
CA GLY A 35 -6.67 18.95 2.41
C GLY A 35 -6.90 17.84 1.39
N LYS A 36 -6.35 17.97 0.17
CA LYS A 36 -6.40 16.90 -0.84
C LYS A 36 -5.65 15.65 -0.37
N PHE A 37 -4.49 15.81 0.24
CA PHE A 37 -3.70 14.68 0.75
C PHE A 37 -4.41 13.93 1.88
N ALA A 38 -5.14 14.62 2.76
CA ALA A 38 -5.94 14.01 3.81
C ALA A 38 -7.21 13.31 3.29
N LEU A 39 -7.79 13.80 2.19
CA LEU A 39 -8.95 13.19 1.54
C LEU A 39 -8.59 12.01 0.63
N THR A 40 -7.36 11.98 0.13
CA THR A 40 -6.80 10.78 -0.50
C THR A 40 -6.43 9.86 0.67
N ASN A 41 -6.78 8.56 0.65
CA ASN A 41 -6.37 7.59 1.67
C ASN A 41 -4.83 7.38 1.67
N ALA A 42 -4.05 8.44 1.91
CA ALA A 42 -2.60 8.42 1.95
C ALA A 42 -2.06 7.71 3.20
N GLY A 43 -2.93 7.41 4.17
CA GLY A 43 -2.62 6.56 5.32
C GLY A 43 -2.16 5.16 4.93
N ASP A 44 -2.65 4.60 3.82
CA ASP A 44 -2.24 3.27 3.34
C ASP A 44 -0.84 3.22 2.73
N VAL A 45 -0.27 4.38 2.38
CA VAL A 45 1.08 4.45 1.80
C VAL A 45 2.16 4.35 2.89
N PHE A 46 1.80 4.58 4.15
CA PHE A 46 2.69 4.57 5.31
C PHE A 46 2.20 3.65 6.44
N SER A 47 1.42 2.60 6.12
CA SER A 47 0.91 1.63 7.11
C SER A 47 1.99 0.72 7.72
N GLY A 48 3.25 0.86 7.31
CA GLY A 48 4.37 0.07 7.83
C GLY A 48 4.48 -1.27 7.12
N LEU A 49 4.91 -2.30 7.86
CA LEU A 49 4.98 -3.66 7.34
C LEU A 49 3.58 -4.28 7.30
N PRO A 50 3.21 -4.98 6.22
CA PRO A 50 1.94 -5.68 6.13
C PRO A 50 1.72 -6.64 7.31
N ASP A 51 0.49 -6.75 7.77
CA ASP A 51 0.08 -7.75 8.75
C ASP A 51 -0.07 -9.14 8.11
N SER A 52 -0.39 -10.14 8.94
CA SER A 52 -0.53 -11.53 8.51
C SER A 52 -1.72 -11.74 7.59
N ASP A 53 -2.83 -11.03 7.82
CA ASP A 53 -4.06 -11.15 7.02
C ASP A 53 -3.85 -10.57 5.61
N THR A 54 -3.18 -9.42 5.51
CA THR A 54 -2.78 -8.80 4.24
C THR A 54 -1.86 -9.73 3.46
N ALA A 55 -0.84 -10.27 4.12
CA ALA A 55 0.08 -11.22 3.50
C ALA A 55 -0.65 -12.50 3.03
N TYR A 56 -1.60 -12.99 3.81
CA TYR A 56 -2.43 -14.14 3.46
C TYR A 56 -3.35 -13.84 2.27
N GLY A 57 -3.98 -12.65 2.23
CA GLY A 57 -4.76 -12.21 1.08
C GLY A 57 -3.93 -12.17 -0.21
N VAL A 58 -2.70 -11.66 -0.14
CA VAL A 58 -1.77 -11.68 -1.29
C VAL A 58 -1.35 -13.10 -1.65
N ALA A 59 -1.12 -13.99 -0.68
CA ALA A 59 -0.81 -15.39 -0.94
C ALA A 59 -1.92 -16.08 -1.75
N LYS A 60 -3.20 -15.84 -1.43
CA LYS A 60 -4.32 -16.37 -2.23
C LYS A 60 -4.26 -15.92 -3.68
N GLN A 61 -3.89 -14.66 -3.94
CA GLN A 61 -3.74 -14.12 -5.31
C GLN A 61 -2.65 -14.84 -6.11
N TYR A 62 -1.58 -15.32 -5.46
CA TYR A 62 -0.54 -16.12 -6.12
C TYR A 62 -0.95 -17.58 -6.34
N ILE A 63 -1.81 -18.14 -5.49
CA ILE A 63 -2.24 -19.55 -5.56
C ILE A 63 -3.41 -19.73 -6.53
N MET A 64 -4.37 -18.80 -6.56
CA MET A 64 -5.53 -18.88 -7.46
C MET A 64 -5.17 -19.21 -8.92
N PRO A 65 -4.16 -18.60 -9.57
CA PRO A 65 -3.80 -18.93 -10.95
C PRO A 65 -3.09 -20.29 -11.10
N THR A 66 -2.62 -20.92 -10.02
CA THR A 66 -1.99 -22.24 -10.08
C THR A 66 -2.99 -23.39 -9.97
N VAL A 67 -4.27 -23.09 -9.72
CA VAL A 67 -5.31 -24.08 -9.50
C VAL A 67 -6.24 -24.15 -10.71
N LEU A 68 -6.44 -25.34 -11.27
CA LEU A 68 -7.29 -25.56 -12.45
C LEU A 68 -8.80 -25.56 -12.11
N SER A 69 -9.16 -25.79 -10.84
CA SER A 69 -10.56 -25.78 -10.40
C SER A 69 -11.10 -24.36 -10.24
N HIS A 70 -12.32 -24.14 -10.71
CA HIS A 70 -13.04 -22.86 -10.58
C HIS A 70 -13.70 -22.70 -9.20
N ASN A 71 -13.71 -23.77 -8.38
CA ASN A 71 -14.34 -23.79 -7.07
C ASN A 71 -13.30 -24.13 -6.00
N ILE A 72 -12.58 -23.09 -5.57
CA ILE A 72 -11.57 -23.14 -4.52
C ILE A 72 -12.10 -22.48 -3.25
N THR A 73 -11.90 -23.12 -2.11
CA THR A 73 -12.20 -22.57 -0.78
C THR A 73 -10.95 -22.60 0.06
N PHE A 74 -10.45 -21.43 0.45
CA PHE A 74 -9.27 -21.29 1.31
C PHE A 74 -9.64 -21.46 2.79
N SER A 75 -8.76 -22.07 3.58
CA SER A 75 -8.93 -22.21 5.04
C SER A 75 -8.57 -20.91 5.75
N ASP A 76 -9.52 -19.98 5.77
CA ASP A 76 -9.28 -18.61 6.26
C ASP A 76 -9.08 -18.50 7.78
N ASP A 77 -9.63 -19.45 8.54
CA ASP A 77 -9.55 -19.46 10.01
C ASP A 77 -8.36 -20.28 10.57
N GLU A 78 -7.62 -21.01 9.72
CA GLU A 78 -6.63 -22.02 10.15
C GLU A 78 -5.20 -21.79 9.64
N TYR A 79 -4.91 -20.61 9.06
CA TYR A 79 -3.58 -20.36 8.50
C TYR A 79 -2.53 -20.11 9.60
N LYS A 80 -1.33 -20.66 9.40
CA LYS A 80 -0.16 -20.40 10.26
C LYS A 80 0.75 -19.39 9.59
N PHE A 81 1.12 -18.37 10.34
CA PHE A 81 2.02 -17.32 9.91
C PHE A 81 3.35 -17.39 10.65
N ALA A 82 4.45 -17.31 9.90
CA ALA A 82 5.79 -17.13 10.44
C ALA A 82 6.50 -15.99 9.70
N LYS A 83 6.89 -14.95 10.43
CA LYS A 83 7.75 -13.88 9.91
C LYS A 83 9.20 -14.35 9.99
N LYS A 84 9.87 -14.53 8.84
CA LYS A 84 11.26 -15.01 8.77
C LYS A 84 12.27 -13.85 8.90
N SER A 85 11.88 -12.65 8.45
CA SER A 85 12.67 -11.42 8.49
C SER A 85 11.74 -10.21 8.31
N ASP A 86 12.24 -8.98 8.42
CA ASP A 86 11.45 -7.75 8.37
C ASP A 86 10.61 -7.55 7.11
N SER A 87 10.84 -8.31 6.05
CA SER A 87 10.03 -8.28 4.83
C SER A 87 9.68 -9.66 4.28
N VAL A 88 9.94 -10.75 5.01
CA VAL A 88 9.73 -12.12 4.51
C VAL A 88 8.66 -12.83 5.34
N TYR A 89 7.62 -13.25 4.64
CA TYR A 89 6.39 -13.80 5.16
C TYR A 89 6.28 -15.26 4.73
N VAL A 90 6.17 -16.18 5.69
CA VAL A 90 5.93 -17.60 5.43
C VAL A 90 4.52 -17.91 5.91
N ILE A 91 3.70 -18.39 5.00
CA ILE A 91 2.29 -18.70 5.23
C ILE A 91 2.11 -20.19 4.95
N LYS A 92 1.54 -20.91 5.92
CA LYS A 92 1.13 -22.30 5.77
C LYS A 92 -0.37 -22.38 5.93
N SER A 93 -1.06 -22.90 4.94
CA SER A 93 -2.51 -23.12 5.01
C SER A 93 -2.92 -24.26 4.07
N SER A 94 -4.20 -24.44 3.90
CA SER A 94 -4.78 -25.37 2.94
C SER A 94 -5.90 -24.71 2.15
N TYR A 95 -6.19 -25.27 0.99
CA TYR A 95 -7.41 -24.99 0.25
C TYR A 95 -8.08 -26.29 -0.18
N ILE A 96 -9.38 -26.22 -0.39
CA ILE A 96 -10.19 -27.32 -0.90
C ILE A 96 -10.65 -26.96 -2.31
N THR A 97 -10.38 -27.84 -3.27
CA THR A 97 -10.93 -27.76 -4.62
C THR A 97 -12.09 -28.74 -4.75
N LYS A 98 -13.19 -28.30 -5.37
CA LYS A 98 -14.27 -29.21 -5.79
C LYS A 98 -14.19 -29.44 -7.28
N GLU A 99 -14.16 -30.70 -7.69
CA GLU A 99 -14.22 -31.11 -9.07
C GLU A 99 -15.69 -31.26 -9.54
N SER A 100 -15.88 -31.29 -10.87
CA SER A 100 -17.21 -31.40 -11.47
C SER A 100 -17.92 -32.72 -11.16
N ASN A 101 -17.18 -33.75 -10.76
CA ASN A 101 -17.70 -35.04 -10.31
C ASN A 101 -18.16 -35.03 -8.83
N GLY A 102 -18.00 -33.91 -8.12
CA GLY A 102 -18.36 -33.77 -6.71
C GLY A 102 -17.26 -34.21 -5.73
N GLU A 103 -16.11 -34.68 -6.22
CA GLU A 103 -14.96 -35.00 -5.39
C GLU A 103 -14.31 -33.70 -4.88
N SER A 104 -13.88 -33.73 -3.61
CA SER A 104 -13.17 -32.64 -2.98
C SER A 104 -11.76 -33.06 -2.62
N GLU A 105 -10.78 -32.28 -3.07
CA GLU A 105 -9.37 -32.49 -2.76
C GLU A 105 -8.88 -31.38 -1.85
N LYS A 106 -8.14 -31.74 -0.80
CA LYS A 106 -7.53 -30.78 0.14
C LYS A 106 -6.04 -30.69 -0.15
N THR A 107 -5.60 -29.56 -0.69
CA THR A 107 -4.19 -29.28 -0.91
C THR A 107 -3.63 -28.43 0.22
N ASN A 108 -2.51 -28.86 0.79
CA ASN A 108 -1.75 -28.05 1.74
C ASN A 108 -0.71 -27.24 0.98
N PHE A 109 -0.49 -25.99 1.39
CA PHE A 109 0.53 -25.15 0.79
C PHE A 109 1.38 -24.45 1.84
N THR A 110 2.65 -24.25 1.51
CA THR A 110 3.55 -23.33 2.17
C THR A 110 4.05 -22.33 1.15
N ILE A 111 3.75 -21.05 1.36
CA ILE A 111 4.18 -19.98 0.47
C ILE A 111 5.08 -19.00 1.22
N THR A 112 6.19 -18.64 0.60
CA THR A 112 7.12 -17.64 1.09
C THR A 112 7.06 -16.42 0.19
N LEU A 113 6.65 -15.28 0.74
CA LEU A 113 6.54 -14.01 0.04
C LEU A 113 7.54 -13.01 0.62
N LYS A 114 8.13 -12.20 -0.26
CA LYS A 114 8.95 -11.05 0.13
C LYS A 114 8.22 -9.76 -0.21
N TYR A 115 8.03 -8.91 0.78
CA TYR A 115 7.46 -7.58 0.61
C TYR A 115 8.55 -6.58 0.17
N ASN A 116 8.31 -5.87 -0.94
CA ASN A 116 9.25 -4.92 -1.53
C ASN A 116 8.96 -3.46 -1.16
N GLY A 117 7.89 -3.18 -0.40
CA GLY A 117 7.46 -1.84 -0.04
C GLY A 117 6.36 -1.28 -0.94
N GLY A 118 5.60 -0.31 -0.43
CA GLY A 118 4.44 0.29 -1.11
C GLY A 118 3.13 0.03 -0.36
N ALA A 119 2.07 -0.28 -1.09
CA ALA A 119 0.80 -0.71 -0.51
C ALA A 119 0.80 -2.23 -0.32
N GLY A 120 0.56 -2.72 0.90
CA GLY A 120 0.59 -4.14 1.25
C GLY A 120 -0.43 -4.99 0.50
N GLU A 121 -1.58 -4.45 0.13
CA GLU A 121 -2.63 -5.20 -0.59
C GLU A 121 -2.31 -5.43 -2.08
N LYS A 122 -1.36 -4.69 -2.64
CA LYS A 122 -1.00 -4.81 -4.06
C LYS A 122 0.03 -5.90 -4.26
N SER A 123 -0.36 -7.01 -4.87
CA SER A 123 0.54 -8.13 -5.21
C SER A 123 1.79 -7.72 -6.00
N SER A 124 1.73 -6.65 -6.81
CA SER A 124 2.90 -6.11 -7.51
C SER A 124 4.04 -5.63 -6.58
N ASN A 125 3.72 -5.33 -5.32
CA ASN A 125 4.68 -4.93 -4.29
C ASN A 125 5.25 -6.14 -3.53
N TRP A 126 4.94 -7.35 -3.97
CA TRP A 126 5.43 -8.60 -3.41
C TRP A 126 6.18 -9.39 -4.47
N ALA A 127 7.11 -10.21 -3.99
CA ALA A 127 7.79 -11.20 -4.80
C ALA A 127 7.53 -12.59 -4.20
N LEU A 128 7.10 -13.52 -5.04
CA LEU A 128 7.05 -14.93 -4.68
C LEU A 128 8.48 -15.46 -4.59
N VAL A 129 8.87 -15.91 -3.40
CA VAL A 129 10.20 -16.51 -3.15
C VAL A 129 10.13 -18.02 -3.33
N ASN A 130 9.08 -18.64 -2.80
CA ASN A 130 8.87 -20.08 -2.87
C ASN A 130 7.39 -20.39 -2.73
N LEU A 131 6.91 -21.39 -3.48
CA LEU A 131 5.61 -22.01 -3.31
C LEU A 131 5.81 -23.52 -3.29
N ASP A 132 5.42 -24.15 -2.19
CA ASP A 132 5.40 -25.59 -1.99
C ASP A 132 3.94 -26.01 -1.81
N GLN A 133 3.48 -26.98 -2.60
CA GLN A 133 2.12 -27.50 -2.61
C GLN A 133 2.18 -29.03 -2.55
N ASN A 134 1.48 -29.61 -1.57
CA ASN A 134 1.38 -31.04 -1.40
C ASN A 134 -0.09 -31.45 -1.30
N ASN A 135 -0.48 -32.41 -2.14
CA ASN A 135 -1.75 -33.15 -2.08
C ASN A 135 -1.56 -34.46 -1.34
#